data_AF-A0A8D9M6Q6-F1
#
_entry.id   AF-A0A8D9M6Q6-F1
#
_cell.length_a   1.000
_cell.length_b   1.000
_cell.length_c   1.000
_cell.angle_alpha   90.00
_cell.angle_beta   90.00
_cell.angle_gamma   90.00
#
_symmetry.space_group_name_H-M   'P 1'
#
loop_
_entity.id
_entity.type
_entity.pdbx_description
1 polymer ?
#
loop_
_entity_poly.entity_id
_entity_poly.type
_entity_poly.pdbx_seq_one_letter_code
_entity_poly.pdbx_strand_id
1 'polypeptide(L)'
;MRCYINCTFTILLSFLLMPILDSKFHTLPSWCQTNCGNINISYPFGIQEGCYLNEWYKITCRNATSPFLFKMDKEVVGISSPNEGSVSFESLSTGSFGSIRVKNPITSVGCSRDGKESDSALNLTGSPFFFGKENTLVAFGCNSRRL
;
A
#
# COMPACT_ATOMS: atom_id res chain seq x y z
N MET A 1 -9.83 -35.78 -44.99
CA MET A 1 -10.22 -34.38 -45.29
C MET A 1 -11.59 -33.97 -44.74
N ARG A 2 -12.63 -34.83 -44.74
CA ARG A 2 -13.94 -34.52 -44.12
C ARG A 2 -13.90 -34.27 -42.59
N CYS A 3 -13.06 -35.00 -41.86
CA CYS A 3 -12.87 -34.77 -40.42
C CYS A 3 -12.23 -33.42 -40.11
N TYR A 4 -11.33 -32.94 -40.98
CA TYR A 4 -10.64 -31.67 -40.82
C TYR A 4 -11.63 -30.50 -40.84
N ILE A 5 -12.53 -30.49 -41.83
CA ILE A 5 -13.56 -29.45 -42.00
C ILE A 5 -14.56 -29.45 -40.83
N ASN A 6 -14.99 -30.62 -40.39
CA ASN A 6 -15.93 -30.73 -39.26
C ASN A 6 -15.27 -30.34 -37.94
N CYS A 7 -14.01 -30.72 -37.71
CA CYS A 7 -13.24 -30.31 -36.52
C CYS A 7 -12.98 -28.80 -36.52
N THR A 8 -12.65 -28.21 -37.68
CA THR A 8 -12.45 -26.75 -37.78
C THR A 8 -13.73 -25.99 -37.48
N PHE A 9 -14.89 -26.50 -37.90
CA PHE A 9 -16.17 -25.85 -37.65
C PHE A 9 -16.57 -25.92 -36.17
N THR A 10 -16.34 -27.07 -35.52
CA THR A 10 -16.59 -27.21 -34.07
C THR A 10 -15.65 -26.37 -33.22
N ILE A 11 -14.38 -26.24 -33.62
CA ILE A 11 -13.40 -25.40 -32.91
C ILE A 11 -13.80 -23.93 -33.06
N LEU A 12 -14.16 -23.49 -34.27
CA LEU A 12 -14.61 -22.12 -34.55
C LEU A 12 -15.87 -21.75 -33.76
N LEU A 13 -16.84 -22.67 -33.68
CA LEU A 13 -18.06 -22.47 -32.91
C LEU A 13 -17.78 -22.37 -31.39
N SER A 14 -16.79 -23.12 -30.88
CA SER A 14 -16.37 -23.02 -29.48
C SER A 14 -15.72 -21.68 -29.13
N PHE A 15 -14.94 -21.08 -30.05
CA PHE A 15 -14.36 -19.75 -29.87
C PHE A 15 -15.42 -18.64 -29.86
N LEU A 16 -16.52 -18.82 -30.60
CA LEU A 16 -17.66 -17.88 -30.63
C LEU A 16 -18.54 -17.95 -29.37
N LEU A 17 -18.45 -19.05 -28.60
CA LEU A 17 -19.24 -19.29 -27.38
C LEU A 17 -18.50 -18.92 -26.09
N MET A 18 -17.21 -18.56 -26.18
CA MET A 18 -16.51 -18.02 -25.03
C MET A 18 -17.02 -16.61 -24.74
N PRO A 19 -17.66 -16.34 -23.59
CA PRO A 19 -17.85 -14.96 -23.16
C PRO A 19 -16.46 -14.34 -23.04
N ILE A 20 -16.29 -13.16 -23.64
CA ILE A 20 -15.09 -12.36 -23.47
C ILE A 20 -14.92 -12.18 -21.96
N LEU A 21 -13.88 -12.77 -21.35
CA LEU A 21 -13.53 -12.40 -19.99
C LEU A 21 -13.06 -10.95 -20.07
N ASP A 22 -13.98 -10.04 -19.80
CA ASP A 22 -13.66 -8.65 -19.56
C ASP A 22 -12.79 -8.65 -18.31
N SER A 23 -11.48 -8.48 -18.52
CA SER A 23 -10.56 -8.20 -17.44
C SER A 23 -11.07 -6.90 -16.82
N LYS A 24 -11.81 -6.98 -15.72
CA LYS A 24 -11.98 -5.86 -14.79
C LYS A 24 -10.59 -5.49 -14.30
N PHE A 25 -9.90 -4.67 -15.08
CA PHE A 25 -8.95 -3.75 -14.49
C PHE A 25 -9.79 -2.97 -13.49
N HIS A 26 -9.44 -3.05 -12.21
CA HIS A 26 -10.07 -2.23 -11.20
C HIS A 26 -9.63 -0.79 -11.47
N THR A 27 -10.21 -0.16 -12.49
CA THR A 27 -10.10 1.27 -12.70
C THR A 27 -10.79 1.89 -11.50
N LEU A 28 -10.00 2.47 -10.62
CA LEU A 28 -10.52 3.14 -9.44
C LEU A 28 -11.58 4.15 -9.91
N PRO A 29 -12.75 4.21 -9.27
CA PRO A 29 -13.77 5.17 -9.67
C PRO A 29 -13.20 6.59 -9.73
N SER A 30 -13.65 7.40 -10.69
CA SER A 30 -13.10 8.74 -10.95
C SER A 30 -13.22 9.72 -9.77
N TRP A 31 -14.09 9.42 -8.80
CA TRP A 31 -14.26 10.20 -7.57
C TRP A 31 -13.26 9.82 -6.46
N CYS A 32 -12.47 8.77 -6.64
CA CYS A 32 -11.43 8.41 -5.69
C CYS A 32 -10.26 9.38 -5.78
N GLN A 33 -9.96 10.04 -4.65
CA GLN A 33 -8.82 10.93 -4.57
C GLN A 33 -7.54 10.11 -4.52
N THR A 34 -6.66 10.36 -5.48
CA THR A 34 -5.43 9.60 -5.69
C THR A 34 -4.22 10.19 -4.99
N ASN A 35 -4.34 11.34 -4.30
CA ASN A 35 -3.22 11.94 -3.60
C ASN A 35 -3.64 12.64 -2.30
N CYS A 36 -2.68 12.80 -1.38
CA CYS A 36 -2.81 13.67 -0.21
C CYS A 36 -1.44 14.29 0.04
N GLY A 37 -1.35 15.62 -0.15
CA GLY A 37 -0.05 16.29 -0.25
C GLY A 37 0.81 15.67 -1.36
N ASN A 38 2.01 15.23 -1.01
CA ASN A 38 2.98 14.64 -1.95
C ASN A 38 2.89 13.11 -2.03
N ILE A 39 1.94 12.48 -1.34
CA ILE A 39 1.78 11.02 -1.34
C ILE A 39 0.74 10.63 -2.38
N ASN A 40 1.17 9.80 -3.35
CA ASN A 40 0.26 9.11 -4.26
C ASN A 40 -0.38 7.92 -3.53
N ILE A 41 -1.70 7.84 -3.58
CA ILE A 41 -2.53 6.85 -2.89
C ILE A 41 -3.17 5.97 -3.95
N SER A 42 -2.82 4.69 -3.89
CA SER A 42 -3.32 3.66 -4.79
C SER A 42 -3.96 2.53 -4.00
N TYR A 43 -4.94 1.87 -4.63
CA TYR A 43 -5.56 0.68 -4.07
C TYR A 43 -4.48 -0.35 -3.69
N PRO A 44 -4.54 -0.97 -2.49
CA PRO A 44 -5.70 -1.09 -1.59
C PRO A 44 -5.96 0.08 -0.65
N PHE A 45 -5.13 1.13 -0.67
CA PHE A 45 -5.31 2.33 0.17
C PHE A 45 -6.21 3.36 -0.51
N GLY A 46 -6.94 4.14 0.30
CA GLY A 46 -7.86 5.14 -0.23
C GLY A 46 -8.43 6.06 0.85
N ILE A 47 -8.90 7.23 0.45
CA ILE A 47 -9.44 8.25 1.36
C ILE A 47 -10.95 8.07 1.53
N GLN A 48 -11.67 7.94 0.43
CA GLN A 48 -13.12 7.84 0.44
C GLN A 48 -13.60 6.38 0.54
N GLU A 49 -14.80 6.21 1.11
CA GLU A 49 -15.47 4.91 1.19
C GLU A 49 -15.64 4.31 -0.21
N GLY A 50 -15.20 3.07 -0.41
CA GLY A 50 -15.18 2.40 -1.71
C GLY A 50 -13.87 2.56 -2.51
N CYS A 51 -12.93 3.38 -2.04
CA CYS A 51 -11.59 3.53 -2.62
C CYS A 51 -10.50 2.76 -1.87
N TYR A 52 -10.82 2.18 -0.71
CA TYR A 52 -9.92 1.36 0.09
C TYR A 52 -10.49 -0.05 0.29
N LEU A 53 -9.62 -1.04 0.51
CA LEU A 53 -10.01 -2.45 0.67
C LEU A 53 -10.84 -2.69 1.95
N ASN A 54 -10.42 -2.13 3.08
CA ASN A 54 -11.15 -2.11 4.34
C ASN A 54 -10.58 -1.00 5.25
N GLU A 55 -11.14 -0.84 6.46
CA GLU A 55 -10.77 0.22 7.40
C GLU A 55 -9.28 0.23 7.81
N TRP A 56 -8.54 -0.88 7.68
CA TRP A 56 -7.08 -0.88 7.89
C TRP A 56 -6.30 -0.14 6.80
N TYR A 57 -6.88 -0.04 5.60
CA TYR A 57 -6.28 0.62 4.44
C TYR A 57 -6.83 2.03 4.20
N LYS A 58 -7.72 2.49 5.07
CA LYS A 58 -8.29 3.84 4.99
C LYS A 58 -7.25 4.89 5.37
N ILE A 59 -7.15 5.91 4.52
CA ILE A 59 -6.28 7.07 4.71
C ILE A 59 -7.15 8.27 5.12
N THR A 60 -6.76 8.95 6.18
CA THR A 60 -7.31 10.26 6.53
C THR A 60 -6.34 11.35 6.10
N CYS A 61 -6.79 12.28 5.27
CA CYS A 61 -5.97 13.40 4.82
C CYS A 61 -6.23 14.63 5.71
N ARG A 62 -5.37 14.87 6.70
CA ARG A 62 -5.47 16.05 7.58
C ARG A 62 -4.89 17.28 6.88
N ASN A 63 -5.58 18.41 7.04
CA ASN A 63 -5.18 19.70 6.45
C ASN A 63 -4.89 19.58 4.93
N ALA A 64 -5.57 18.67 4.24
CA ALA A 64 -5.38 18.33 2.82
C ALA A 64 -3.95 17.92 2.39
N THR A 65 -3.00 17.81 3.31
CA THR A 65 -1.58 17.64 3.00
C THR A 65 -0.91 16.49 3.75
N SER A 66 -1.51 16.06 4.86
CA SER A 66 -0.88 15.10 5.78
C SER A 66 -1.71 13.81 5.83
N PRO A 67 -1.29 12.73 5.14
CA PRO A 67 -2.01 11.46 5.14
C PRO A 67 -1.71 10.65 6.40
N PHE A 68 -2.73 10.00 6.96
CA PHE A 68 -2.61 9.11 8.11
C PHE A 68 -3.34 7.80 7.88
N LEU A 69 -2.74 6.69 8.30
CA LEU A 69 -3.44 5.41 8.43
C LEU A 69 -4.50 5.53 9.54
N PHE A 70 -5.78 5.43 9.17
CA PHE A 70 -6.90 5.72 10.06
C PHE A 70 -6.89 4.86 11.33
N LYS A 71 -6.76 3.53 11.18
CA LYS A 71 -6.78 2.59 12.33
C LYS A 71 -5.56 2.69 13.25
N MET A 72 -4.44 3.19 12.74
CA MET A 72 -3.16 3.19 13.46
C MET A 72 -2.76 4.59 13.95
N ASP A 73 -3.45 5.62 13.49
CA ASP A 73 -3.14 7.03 13.74
C ASP A 73 -1.66 7.38 13.43
N LYS A 74 -1.10 6.78 12.37
CA LYS A 74 0.30 7.01 11.95
C LYS A 74 0.36 7.77 10.64
N GLU A 75 1.23 8.78 10.59
CA GLU A 75 1.48 9.58 9.39
C GLU A 75 2.16 8.73 8.31
N VAL A 76 1.61 8.76 7.09
CA VAL A 76 2.13 8.02 5.95
C VAL A 76 3.15 8.88 5.22
N VAL A 77 4.34 8.32 4.97
CA VAL A 77 5.44 9.00 4.29
C VAL A 77 5.76 8.39 2.91
N GLY A 78 5.14 7.26 2.58
CA GLY A 78 5.29 6.63 1.28
C GLY A 78 4.41 5.41 1.12
N ILE A 79 3.94 5.19 -0.10
CA ILE A 79 3.21 3.99 -0.53
C ILE A 79 3.93 3.49 -1.78
N SER A 80 4.20 2.19 -1.83
CA SER A 80 4.82 1.55 -2.99
C SER A 80 3.94 0.39 -3.43
N SER A 81 3.67 0.35 -4.73
CA SER A 81 2.90 -0.72 -5.35
C SER A 81 3.85 -1.79 -5.88
N PRO A 82 3.49 -3.09 -5.81
CA PRO A 82 4.37 -4.18 -6.21
C PRO A 82 4.75 -4.20 -7.70
N ASN A 83 4.12 -3.35 -8.52
CA ASN A 83 4.21 -3.37 -9.98
C ASN A 83 4.83 -2.10 -10.61
N GLU A 84 5.50 -1.25 -9.83
CA GLU A 84 6.09 0.01 -10.36
C GLU A 84 7.46 -0.19 -11.06
N GLY A 85 7.81 -1.42 -11.47
CA GLY A 85 9.05 -1.73 -12.17
C GLY A 85 8.90 -2.91 -13.15
N SER A 86 9.76 -2.96 -14.16
CA SER A 86 9.80 -4.05 -15.15
C SER A 86 9.95 -5.39 -14.44
N VAL A 87 9.00 -6.29 -14.67
CA VAL A 87 8.93 -7.65 -14.10
C VAL A 87 10.26 -8.36 -14.33
N SER A 88 11.11 -8.43 -13.30
CA SER A 88 12.23 -9.37 -13.28
C SER A 88 11.68 -10.73 -12.86
N PHE A 89 12.07 -11.79 -13.56
CA PHE A 89 11.63 -13.17 -13.29
C PHE A 89 11.95 -13.63 -11.85
N GLU A 90 12.87 -12.94 -11.17
CA GLU A 90 13.24 -13.13 -9.76
C GLU A 90 12.14 -12.65 -8.78
N SER A 91 11.32 -11.67 -9.18
CA SER A 91 10.20 -11.14 -8.38
C SER A 91 8.96 -12.05 -8.35
N LEU A 92 8.91 -13.08 -9.21
CA LEU A 92 7.87 -14.12 -9.14
C LEU A 92 8.16 -15.16 -8.05
N SER A 93 9.41 -15.22 -7.56
CA SER A 93 9.84 -16.18 -6.52
C SER A 93 9.74 -15.60 -5.10
N THR A 94 9.66 -14.27 -4.97
CA THR A 94 9.46 -13.56 -3.71
C THR A 94 8.24 -12.69 -3.92
N GLY A 95 7.07 -13.08 -3.41
CA GLY A 95 5.81 -12.36 -3.65
C GLY A 95 6.01 -10.84 -3.60
N SER A 96 5.67 -10.14 -4.68
CA SER A 96 5.77 -8.68 -4.70
C SER A 96 4.63 -8.13 -3.85
N PHE A 97 4.95 -7.67 -2.64
CA PHE A 97 3.99 -7.07 -1.72
C PHE A 97 4.06 -5.55 -1.85
N GLY A 98 2.89 -4.89 -1.89
CA GLY A 98 2.84 -3.45 -1.70
C GLY A 98 3.30 -3.09 -0.29
N SER A 99 3.99 -1.98 -0.13
CA SER A 99 4.46 -1.52 1.18
C SER A 99 4.01 -0.10 1.48
N ILE A 100 3.75 0.15 2.77
CA ILE A 100 3.41 1.46 3.31
C ILE A 100 4.42 1.84 4.38
N ARG A 101 4.95 3.06 4.30
CA ARG A 101 5.94 3.60 5.23
C ARG A 101 5.25 4.63 6.11
N VAL A 102 5.43 4.52 7.42
CA VAL A 102 4.82 5.41 8.41
C VAL A 102 5.84 5.99 9.37
N LYS A 103 5.58 7.18 9.92
CA LYS A 103 6.36 7.73 11.03
C LYS A 103 5.97 7.05 12.33
N ASN A 104 6.96 6.51 13.03
CA ASN A 104 6.78 6.01 14.39
C ASN A 104 7.83 6.65 15.31
N PRO A 105 7.44 7.55 16.23
CA PRO A 105 8.37 8.16 17.16
C PRO A 105 8.84 7.13 18.18
N ILE A 106 10.16 7.01 18.33
CA ILE A 106 10.81 6.23 19.38
C ILE A 106 11.69 7.21 20.15
N THR A 107 11.22 7.73 21.28
CA THR A 107 12.03 8.63 22.11
C THR A 107 12.80 7.85 23.17
N SER A 108 14.08 8.19 23.32
CA SER A 108 14.83 7.80 24.50
C SER A 108 14.49 8.76 25.64
N VAL A 109 14.23 8.21 26.84
CA VAL A 109 13.92 8.94 28.07
C VAL A 109 14.88 10.09 28.38
N GLY A 110 16.14 10.02 27.92
CA GLY A 110 17.16 11.05 28.14
C GLY A 110 16.89 12.39 27.46
N CYS A 111 15.92 12.46 26.53
CA CYS A 111 15.58 13.69 25.80
C CYS A 111 14.19 14.27 26.15
N SER A 112 13.37 13.57 26.95
CA SER A 112 12.05 14.06 27.37
C SER A 112 12.16 14.99 28.59
N ARG A 113 11.63 16.21 28.48
CA ARG A 113 11.50 17.15 29.63
C ARG A 113 10.66 16.59 30.78
N ASP A 114 9.68 15.75 30.45
CA ASP A 114 8.74 15.19 31.42
C ASP A 114 9.13 13.78 31.90
N GLY A 115 10.33 13.27 31.51
CA GLY A 115 10.82 11.93 31.87
C GLY A 115 9.99 10.76 31.32
N LYS A 116 8.96 11.05 30.53
CA LYS A 116 8.05 10.06 29.97
C LYS A 116 8.64 9.49 28.68
N GLU A 117 8.76 8.18 28.63
CA GLU A 117 9.01 7.44 27.41
C GLU A 117 7.83 7.67 26.47
N SER A 118 8.09 7.98 25.19
CA SER A 118 7.03 7.83 24.19
C SER A 118 6.88 6.33 23.98
N ASP A 119 6.08 5.69 24.84
CA ASP A 119 5.70 4.31 24.57
C ASP A 119 4.86 4.33 23.30
N SER A 120 5.46 3.87 22.22
CA SER A 120 4.77 3.64 20.96
C SER A 120 5.60 2.65 20.16
N ALA A 121 5.90 1.50 20.78
CA ALA A 121 6.08 0.30 20.00
C ALA A 121 4.86 0.18 19.06
N LEU A 122 5.11 0.09 17.76
CA LEU A 122 4.04 0.03 16.76
C LEU A 122 3.21 -1.24 17.01
N ASN A 123 1.96 -1.08 17.43
CA ASN A 123 1.08 -2.22 17.67
C ASN A 123 0.48 -2.71 16.34
N LEU A 124 0.99 -3.84 15.83
CA LEU A 124 0.50 -4.49 14.61
C LEU A 124 -0.55 -5.59 14.89
N THR A 125 -0.89 -5.83 16.16
CA THR A 125 -1.80 -6.92 16.56
C THR A 125 -3.17 -6.75 15.90
N GLY A 126 -3.62 -7.77 15.17
CA GLY A 126 -4.89 -7.75 14.45
C GLY A 126 -4.90 -6.93 13.15
N SER A 127 -3.79 -6.25 12.82
CA SER A 127 -3.63 -5.56 11.54
C SER A 127 -3.18 -6.52 10.43
N PRO A 128 -3.44 -6.23 9.15
CA PRO A 128 -2.93 -7.01 8.03
C PRO A 128 -1.47 -6.69 7.68
N PHE A 129 -0.81 -5.82 8.47
CA PHE A 129 0.53 -5.33 8.19
C PHE A 129 1.59 -6.09 8.97
N PHE A 130 2.77 -6.22 8.36
CA PHE A 130 3.98 -6.76 8.96
C PHE A 130 5.15 -5.83 8.69
N PHE A 131 6.22 -5.93 9.49
CA PHE A 131 7.41 -5.14 9.25
C PHE A 131 8.10 -5.55 7.94
N GLY A 132 8.31 -4.58 7.07
CA GLY A 132 9.12 -4.75 5.87
C GLY A 132 10.61 -4.84 6.20
N LYS A 133 11.42 -5.21 5.19
CA LYS A 133 12.88 -5.27 5.32
C LYS A 133 13.55 -3.89 5.34
N GLU A 134 12.95 -2.92 4.64
CA GLU A 134 13.52 -1.58 4.45
C GLU A 134 12.95 -0.57 5.45
N ASN A 135 13.64 -0.43 6.59
CA ASN A 135 13.29 0.53 7.62
C ASN A 135 14.35 1.64 7.70
N THR A 136 13.93 2.87 7.98
CA THR A 136 14.84 4.00 8.19
C THR A 136 14.72 4.47 9.62
N LEU A 137 15.84 4.48 10.34
CA LEU A 137 15.94 5.01 11.69
C LEU A 137 16.68 6.35 11.63
N VAL A 138 16.06 7.39 12.18
CA VAL A 138 16.66 8.72 12.31
C VAL A 138 16.69 9.07 13.79
N ALA A 139 17.88 9.38 14.29
CA ALA A 139 18.09 9.77 15.68
C ALA A 139 18.58 11.21 15.76
N PHE A 140 18.01 11.98 16.68
CA PHE A 140 18.44 13.32 17.01
C PHE A 140 18.80 13.36 18.50
N GLY A 141 19.99 13.87 18.82
CA GLY A 141 20.41 14.08 20.21
C GLY A 141 19.89 15.40 20.76
N CYS A 142 19.70 15.48 22.07
CA CYS A 142 19.48 16.72 22.80
C CYS A 142 20.68 17.03 23.71
N ASN A 143 20.84 18.31 24.10
CA ASN A 143 21.89 18.81 25.02
C ASN A 143 23.33 18.97 24.46
N SER A 144 23.48 19.63 23.31
CA SER A 144 24.78 20.12 22.84
C SER A 144 25.18 21.42 23.56
N ARG A 145 25.80 21.29 24.75
CA ARG A 145 26.56 22.41 25.34
C ARG A 145 27.78 22.67 24.47
N ARG A 146 27.79 23.81 23.76
CA ARG A 146 29.00 24.38 23.16
C ARG A 146 30.00 24.70 24.28
N LEU A 147 31.21 24.16 24.17
CA LEU A 147 32.39 24.65 24.89
C LEU A 147 32.77 26.04 24.36
#